data_AF-A0A917DMB5-F1
#
_entry.id   AF-A0A917DMB5-F1
#
_cell.length_a   1.000
_cell.length_b   1.000
_cell.length_c   1.000
_cell.angle_alpha   90.00
_cell.angle_beta   90.00
_cell.angle_gamma   90.00
#
_symmetry.space_group_name_H-M   'P 1'
#
loop_
_entity.id
_entity.type
_entity.pdbx_description
1 polymer ?
#
loop_
_entity_poly.entity_id
_entity_poly.type
_entity_poly.pdbx_seq_one_letter_code
_entity_poly.pdbx_strand_id
1 'polypeptide(L)'
;MIVFFSLTTLSCKNQLSEPVPKVEITEKLPASIQRSGNVEKGYDYLVNGNYVDSGIPFDLWISLRGENTENILKRQGDNAKIGYGFTVVTTSNNTRVVGANCLNCHASTINNEFVIGLGNTEFDFTTDQSSNISLLDFLMRGTYSLNSSEYQVFIPYKRGFQAISPLTVTETRGVNPADKYAAILAAHRNPTDLTWRENDPWGITKEVIPTDVPAWWLLKKKNAMFYTGVGTGDFARIMMASSLVSLQDSTQARIIDKQFPDVLAYIKSLIPPTYTGIIDKQKVVDGKAIYETNCSRCHGSSNDKNDYPNLLVSLESIGTDPALASTNFAYPQLLNWYNNSWFSKEPFAAKLVAKNGYIAPPLDGIWATAPYLHNGSVPTLEDLLNSSVRPKIWKRTFKPDDYNTKKVGWNYSISTTKTDNQTYDTSIKGYGNQGHIYGDKLSSSERMALIEFLKTL
;
A
#
# COMPACT_ATOMS: atom_id res chain seq x y z
N MET A 1 -0.77 27.13 -72.80
CA MET A 1 -0.21 26.08 -71.94
C MET A 1 -0.67 26.39 -70.52
N ILE A 2 -1.72 25.71 -70.06
CA ILE A 2 -2.42 26.01 -68.81
C ILE A 2 -1.68 25.29 -67.68
N VAL A 3 -1.13 26.06 -66.72
CA VAL A 3 -0.46 25.51 -65.54
C VAL A 3 -1.50 25.37 -64.43
N PHE A 4 -1.86 24.14 -64.10
CA PHE A 4 -2.70 23.80 -62.95
C PHE A 4 -1.87 23.90 -61.67
N PHE A 5 -2.21 24.85 -60.79
CA PHE A 5 -1.79 24.85 -59.40
C PHE A 5 -2.67 23.87 -58.62
N SER A 6 -2.09 22.76 -58.17
CA SER A 6 -2.71 21.85 -57.19
C SER A 6 -2.59 22.47 -55.80
N LEU A 7 -3.68 23.05 -55.29
CA LEU A 7 -3.82 23.32 -53.86
C LEU A 7 -4.16 22.00 -53.16
N THR A 8 -3.19 21.45 -52.43
CA THR A 8 -3.44 20.42 -51.44
C THR A 8 -4.09 21.05 -50.21
N THR A 9 -5.41 20.93 -50.12
CA THR A 9 -6.14 21.25 -48.89
C THR A 9 -5.77 20.23 -47.82
N LEU A 10 -5.02 20.64 -46.80
CA LEU A 10 -4.99 19.91 -45.53
C LEU A 10 -6.43 19.91 -44.99
N SER A 11 -7.08 18.75 -45.08
CA SER A 11 -8.37 18.53 -44.44
C SER A 11 -8.17 18.58 -42.93
N CYS A 12 -8.46 19.74 -42.32
CA CYS A 12 -8.80 19.80 -40.90
C CYS A 12 -10.03 18.91 -40.72
N LYS A 13 -9.82 17.67 -40.25
CA LYS A 13 -10.90 16.90 -39.64
C LYS A 13 -11.37 17.69 -38.42
N ASN A 14 -12.43 18.46 -38.59
CA ASN A 14 -13.33 18.84 -37.50
C ASN A 14 -13.99 17.57 -36.99
N GLN A 15 -13.24 16.76 -36.25
CA GLN A 15 -13.81 15.80 -35.32
C GLN A 15 -14.37 16.67 -34.19
N LEU A 16 -15.67 16.93 -34.23
CA LEU A 16 -16.41 17.41 -33.07
C LEU A 16 -16.02 16.47 -31.93
N SER A 17 -15.17 16.96 -31.01
CA SER A 17 -14.78 16.19 -29.84
C SER A 17 -16.07 15.87 -29.10
N GLU A 18 -16.43 14.59 -29.03
CA GLU A 18 -17.44 14.16 -28.06
C GLU A 18 -17.09 14.79 -26.71
N PRO A 19 -18.08 15.33 -25.98
CA PRO A 19 -17.80 15.96 -24.70
C PRO A 19 -17.01 14.99 -23.85
N VAL A 20 -15.83 15.43 -23.38
CA VAL A 20 -15.00 14.68 -22.44
C VAL A 20 -15.93 14.23 -21.31
N PRO A 21 -15.97 12.93 -20.95
CA PRO A 21 -16.83 12.48 -19.86
C PRO A 21 -16.60 13.38 -18.66
N LYS A 22 -17.69 13.96 -18.14
CA LYS A 22 -17.62 14.89 -17.01
C LYS A 22 -17.09 14.08 -15.82
N VAL A 23 -15.83 14.32 -15.46
CA VAL A 23 -15.26 13.75 -14.24
C VAL A 23 -15.82 14.56 -13.08
N GLU A 24 -16.72 13.95 -12.35
CA GLU A 24 -17.20 14.44 -11.08
C GLU A 24 -16.09 14.25 -10.04
N ILE A 25 -15.50 15.37 -9.67
CA ILE A 25 -14.58 15.48 -8.55
C ILE A 25 -15.45 15.66 -7.32
N THR A 26 -15.39 14.72 -6.37
CA THR A 26 -16.14 14.83 -5.12
C THR A 26 -15.56 15.93 -4.25
N GLU A 27 -14.22 16.04 -4.19
CA GLU A 27 -13.55 17.10 -3.43
C GLU A 27 -12.07 17.24 -3.82
N LYS A 28 -11.51 18.42 -3.52
CA LYS A 28 -10.08 18.63 -3.38
C LYS A 28 -9.69 18.41 -1.92
N LEU A 29 -8.77 17.49 -1.67
CA LEU A 29 -8.34 17.13 -0.32
C LEU A 29 -7.45 18.23 0.27
N PRO A 30 -7.85 18.84 1.41
CA PRO A 30 -7.08 19.92 2.03
C PRO A 30 -5.80 19.38 2.64
N ALA A 31 -4.70 20.13 2.51
CA ALA A 31 -3.47 19.84 3.20
C ALA A 31 -3.63 20.01 4.71
N SER A 32 -2.88 19.23 5.48
CA SER A 32 -2.75 19.37 6.93
C SER A 32 -1.30 19.62 7.30
N ILE A 33 -1.07 20.43 8.34
CA ILE A 33 0.28 20.71 8.83
C ILE A 33 0.89 19.40 9.32
N GLN A 34 2.10 19.10 8.86
CA GLN A 34 2.84 17.91 9.24
C GLN A 34 4.02 18.28 10.12
N ARG A 35 4.34 17.42 11.08
CA ARG A 35 5.54 17.56 11.90
C ARG A 35 6.80 17.43 11.03
N SER A 36 7.81 18.20 11.40
CA SER A 36 9.16 18.07 10.83
C SER A 36 9.92 16.96 11.56
N GLY A 37 10.85 16.32 10.87
CA GLY A 37 11.70 15.27 11.42
C GLY A 37 13.03 15.17 10.67
N ASN A 38 13.90 14.28 11.16
CA ASN A 38 15.23 14.00 10.63
C ASN A 38 15.20 12.70 9.80
N VAL A 39 15.67 12.79 8.55
CA VAL A 39 15.66 11.68 7.59
C VAL A 39 16.51 10.49 8.05
N GLU A 40 17.71 10.72 8.56
CA GLU A 40 18.64 9.66 8.97
C GLU A 40 18.12 8.91 10.19
N LYS A 41 17.63 9.64 11.20
CA LYS A 41 16.96 9.05 12.37
C LYS A 41 15.70 8.29 11.98
N GLY A 42 14.98 8.78 10.97
CA GLY A 42 13.78 8.14 10.45
C GLY A 42 14.07 6.79 9.81
N TYR A 43 15.13 6.72 9.00
CA TYR A 43 15.61 5.46 8.44
C TYR A 43 16.02 4.48 9.55
N ASP A 44 16.86 4.94 10.49
CA ASP A 44 17.33 4.10 11.59
C ASP A 44 16.16 3.54 12.42
N TYR A 45 15.22 4.40 12.83
CA TYR A 45 14.07 3.94 13.61
C TYR A 45 13.13 3.04 12.80
N LEU A 46 12.98 3.23 11.49
CA LEU A 46 12.20 2.34 10.63
C LEU A 46 12.78 0.91 10.59
N VAL A 47 14.11 0.78 10.52
CA VAL A 47 14.76 -0.53 10.30
C VAL A 47 15.26 -1.20 11.58
N ASN A 48 15.42 -0.44 12.67
CA ASN A 48 15.96 -0.89 13.96
C ASN A 48 15.05 -0.55 15.17
N GLY A 49 13.99 0.25 14.99
CA GLY A 49 13.20 0.80 16.09
C GLY A 49 12.18 -0.15 16.71
N ASN A 50 11.78 0.18 17.94
CA ASN A 50 10.89 -0.59 18.82
C ASN A 50 9.42 -0.17 18.73
N TYR A 51 8.94 0.16 17.54
CA TYR A 51 7.52 0.50 17.35
C TYR A 51 6.62 -0.75 17.29
N VAL A 52 7.21 -1.94 17.20
CA VAL A 52 6.60 -3.23 17.54
C VAL A 52 7.50 -3.88 18.58
N ASP A 53 7.23 -3.59 19.86
CA ASP A 53 8.06 -4.01 21.01
C ASP A 53 7.53 -5.29 21.68
N SER A 54 7.17 -6.27 20.85
CA SER A 54 6.69 -7.59 21.28
C SER A 54 6.87 -8.56 20.14
N GLY A 55 7.22 -9.80 20.48
CA GLY A 55 7.54 -10.78 19.45
C GLY A 55 8.05 -12.08 20.03
N ILE A 56 8.70 -12.85 19.16
CA ILE A 56 9.33 -14.12 19.50
C ILE A 56 10.70 -13.81 20.10
N PRO A 57 11.09 -14.37 21.26
CA PRO A 57 12.44 -14.22 21.79
C PRO A 57 13.51 -14.55 20.74
N PHE A 58 14.53 -13.70 20.61
CA PHE A 58 15.51 -13.77 19.52
C PHE A 58 16.18 -15.14 19.42
N ASP A 59 16.61 -15.71 20.55
CA ASP A 59 17.33 -16.98 20.55
C ASP A 59 16.41 -18.15 20.11
N LEU A 60 15.11 -18.10 20.46
CA LEU A 60 14.12 -19.06 19.96
C LEU A 60 13.85 -18.85 18.46
N TRP A 61 13.75 -17.60 17.99
CA TRP A 61 13.59 -17.31 16.57
C TRP A 61 14.72 -17.94 15.73
N ILE A 62 15.97 -17.73 16.14
CA ILE A 62 17.15 -18.29 15.47
C ILE A 62 17.14 -19.82 15.55
N SER A 63 16.78 -20.40 16.69
CA SER A 63 16.67 -21.86 16.82
C SER A 63 15.62 -22.48 15.87
N LEU A 64 14.53 -21.76 15.58
CA LEU A 64 13.43 -22.27 14.76
C LEU A 64 13.63 -21.98 13.26
N ARG A 65 14.27 -20.87 12.91
CA ARG A 65 14.35 -20.38 11.52
C ARG A 65 15.76 -20.26 10.95
N GLY A 66 16.79 -20.38 11.79
CA GLY A 66 18.16 -20.06 11.43
C GLY A 66 18.42 -18.56 11.32
N GLU A 67 19.69 -18.20 11.09
CA GLU A 67 20.09 -16.84 10.75
C GLU A 67 19.79 -16.56 9.27
N ASN A 68 19.23 -15.38 8.96
CA ASN A 68 19.24 -14.83 7.61
C ASN A 68 20.49 -13.96 7.46
N THR A 69 21.39 -14.34 6.56
CA THR A 69 22.68 -13.67 6.35
C THR A 69 22.70 -12.72 5.15
N GLU A 70 21.57 -12.52 4.46
CA GLU A 70 21.49 -11.64 3.28
C GLU A 70 21.76 -10.18 3.65
N ASN A 71 21.29 -9.76 4.84
CA ASN A 71 21.46 -8.43 5.41
C ASN A 71 21.33 -7.29 4.40
N ILE A 72 20.27 -7.33 3.58
CA ILE A 72 20.05 -6.39 2.46
C ILE A 72 20.04 -4.92 2.93
N LEU A 73 19.60 -4.68 4.17
CA LEU A 73 19.57 -3.37 4.81
C LEU A 73 20.91 -2.94 5.44
N LYS A 74 21.95 -3.78 5.39
CA LYS A 74 23.28 -3.54 5.98
C LYS A 74 23.24 -3.18 7.48
N ARG A 75 22.34 -3.82 8.22
CA ARG A 75 22.18 -3.62 9.67
C ARG A 75 23.34 -4.25 10.44
N GLN A 76 23.46 -3.86 11.71
CA GLN A 76 24.47 -4.35 12.64
C GLN A 76 23.83 -5.18 13.78
N GLY A 77 24.66 -5.93 14.51
CA GLY A 77 24.22 -6.72 15.66
C GLY A 77 23.17 -7.78 15.31
N ASP A 78 22.22 -8.02 16.20
CA ASP A 78 21.18 -9.04 16.00
C ASP A 78 20.28 -8.76 14.78
N ASN A 79 20.07 -7.48 14.44
CA ASN A 79 19.33 -7.08 13.25
C ASN A 79 20.01 -7.47 11.93
N ALA A 80 21.33 -7.72 11.95
CA ALA A 80 22.05 -8.22 10.77
C ALA A 80 21.72 -9.69 10.43
N LYS A 81 21.07 -10.42 11.36
CA LYS A 81 20.84 -11.87 11.29
C LYS A 81 19.40 -12.26 10.98
N ILE A 82 18.55 -11.30 10.67
CA ILE A 82 17.12 -11.50 10.39
C ILE A 82 16.73 -10.73 9.12
N GLY A 83 15.68 -11.22 8.45
CA GLY A 83 15.18 -10.62 7.21
C GLY A 83 14.70 -9.17 7.39
N TYR A 84 14.66 -8.41 6.29
CA TYR A 84 14.33 -6.98 6.28
C TYR A 84 12.94 -6.65 6.86
N GLY A 85 12.00 -7.59 6.77
CA GLY A 85 10.64 -7.45 7.31
C GLY A 85 10.56 -7.58 8.83
N PHE A 86 11.66 -7.88 9.52
CA PHE A 86 11.65 -8.06 10.96
C PHE A 86 12.68 -7.16 11.63
N THR A 87 12.44 -6.82 12.88
CA THR A 87 13.37 -6.07 13.72
C THR A 87 13.58 -6.80 15.04
N VAL A 88 14.85 -6.94 15.45
CA VAL A 88 15.22 -7.33 16.81
C VAL A 88 15.28 -6.07 17.65
N VAL A 89 14.54 -6.06 18.74
CA VAL A 89 14.49 -4.93 19.68
C VAL A 89 14.66 -5.45 21.10
N THR A 90 15.30 -4.62 21.93
CA THR A 90 15.39 -4.86 23.37
C THR A 90 14.22 -4.14 24.02
N THR A 91 13.31 -4.92 24.59
CA THR A 91 12.11 -4.45 25.28
C THR A 91 12.45 -3.75 26.59
N SER A 92 11.46 -3.08 27.20
CA SER A 92 11.63 -2.39 28.49
C SER A 92 12.04 -3.30 29.66
N ASN A 93 11.80 -4.61 29.58
CA ASN A 93 12.25 -5.61 30.56
C ASN A 93 13.57 -6.31 30.15
N ASN A 94 14.34 -5.71 29.24
CA ASN A 94 15.65 -6.17 28.78
C ASN A 94 15.64 -7.53 28.06
N THR A 95 14.54 -7.85 27.38
CA THR A 95 14.42 -9.07 26.56
C THR A 95 14.57 -8.71 25.08
N ARG A 96 15.35 -9.51 24.35
CA ARG A 96 15.50 -9.35 22.90
C ARG A 96 14.40 -10.12 22.19
N VAL A 97 13.59 -9.43 21.38
CA VAL A 97 12.48 -10.03 20.64
C VAL A 97 12.52 -9.67 19.16
N VAL A 98 12.02 -10.58 18.33
CA VAL A 98 11.83 -10.39 16.89
C VAL A 98 10.37 -10.04 16.63
N GLY A 99 10.13 -8.81 16.18
CA GLY A 99 8.82 -8.31 15.77
C GLY A 99 8.75 -8.04 14.27
N ALA A 100 7.57 -8.17 13.68
CA ALA A 100 7.33 -7.74 12.31
C ALA A 100 7.40 -6.21 12.22
N ASN A 101 7.97 -5.69 11.13
CA ASN A 101 8.08 -4.27 10.88
C ASN A 101 7.32 -3.85 9.60
N CYS A 102 7.34 -2.56 9.28
CA CYS A 102 6.58 -1.98 8.17
C CYS A 102 7.01 -2.52 6.79
N LEU A 103 8.26 -2.98 6.67
CA LEU A 103 8.84 -3.40 5.40
C LEU A 103 8.29 -4.75 4.91
N ASN A 104 7.55 -5.51 5.73
CA ASN A 104 6.80 -6.67 5.23
C ASN A 104 5.81 -6.27 4.13
N CYS A 105 5.20 -5.09 4.25
CA CYS A 105 4.20 -4.60 3.31
C CYS A 105 4.76 -3.50 2.40
N HIS A 106 5.68 -2.68 2.90
CA HIS A 106 6.13 -1.46 2.22
C HIS A 106 7.56 -1.53 1.66
N ALA A 107 8.08 -2.73 1.45
CA ALA A 107 9.26 -2.94 0.64
C ALA A 107 9.11 -4.22 -0.18
N SER A 108 9.70 -4.22 -1.37
CA SER A 108 9.72 -5.39 -2.24
C SER A 108 10.90 -5.31 -3.21
N THR A 109 10.99 -6.29 -4.11
CA THR A 109 12.04 -6.36 -5.12
C THR A 109 11.42 -6.14 -6.50
N ILE A 110 12.07 -5.35 -7.34
CA ILE A 110 11.74 -5.21 -8.76
C ILE A 110 13.05 -5.23 -9.54
N ASN A 111 13.13 -5.99 -10.64
CA ASN A 111 14.36 -6.16 -11.41
C ASN A 111 15.58 -6.58 -10.55
N ASN A 112 15.36 -7.46 -9.57
CA ASN A 112 16.38 -7.90 -8.60
C ASN A 112 16.98 -6.80 -7.70
N GLU A 113 16.38 -5.61 -7.67
CA GLU A 113 16.73 -4.54 -6.75
C GLU A 113 15.70 -4.43 -5.62
N PHE A 114 16.18 -4.45 -4.38
CA PHE A 114 15.34 -4.22 -3.21
C PHE A 114 15.04 -2.72 -3.07
N VAL A 115 13.76 -2.38 -2.98
CA VAL A 115 13.29 -0.99 -2.94
C VAL A 115 12.41 -0.77 -1.70
N ILE A 116 12.89 0.07 -0.78
CA ILE A 116 12.06 0.57 0.32
C ILE A 116 11.04 1.56 -0.24
N GLY A 117 9.78 1.35 0.13
CA GLY A 117 8.65 2.13 -0.31
C GLY A 117 7.92 1.55 -1.52
N LEU A 118 8.41 0.46 -2.11
CA LEU A 118 7.66 -0.33 -3.08
C LEU A 118 6.68 -1.24 -2.34
N GLY A 119 5.40 -1.19 -2.72
CA GLY A 119 4.37 -2.05 -2.16
C GLY A 119 4.66 -3.54 -2.40
N ASN A 120 4.57 -4.35 -1.36
CA ASN A 120 4.80 -5.78 -1.44
C ASN A 120 3.57 -6.49 -2.00
N THR A 121 3.64 -6.86 -3.28
CA THR A 121 2.60 -7.63 -3.97
C THR A 121 2.86 -9.14 -3.90
N GLU A 122 3.86 -9.60 -3.15
CA GLU A 122 4.24 -11.01 -3.03
C GLU A 122 3.83 -11.64 -1.71
N PHE A 123 3.45 -10.85 -0.71
CA PHE A 123 3.07 -11.40 0.60
C PHE A 123 1.79 -12.24 0.50
N ASP A 124 1.74 -13.34 1.25
CA ASP A 124 0.63 -14.29 1.22
C ASP A 124 -0.23 -14.18 2.48
N PHE A 125 -1.40 -13.55 2.34
CA PHE A 125 -2.43 -13.44 3.37
C PHE A 125 -3.56 -14.47 3.20
N THR A 126 -3.38 -15.51 2.37
CA THR A 126 -4.45 -16.48 2.06
C THR A 126 -4.57 -17.63 3.05
N THR A 127 -3.77 -17.61 4.12
CA THR A 127 -3.73 -18.67 5.13
C THR A 127 -3.94 -18.10 6.53
N ASP A 128 -4.91 -18.66 7.26
CA ASP A 128 -5.10 -18.39 8.69
C ASP A 128 -3.90 -18.92 9.51
N GLN A 129 -3.22 -18.02 10.22
CA GLN A 129 -2.05 -18.33 11.03
C GLN A 129 -2.39 -18.79 12.47
N SER A 130 -3.66 -18.90 12.84
CA SER A 130 -4.09 -19.24 14.20
C SER A 130 -3.47 -20.53 14.74
N SER A 131 -3.38 -21.57 13.91
CA SER A 131 -2.75 -22.84 14.30
C SER A 131 -1.23 -22.71 14.47
N ASN A 132 -0.57 -21.91 13.63
CA ASN A 132 0.87 -21.65 13.76
C ASN A 132 1.18 -20.87 15.05
N ILE A 133 0.33 -19.90 15.40
CA ILE A 133 0.46 -19.14 16.65
C ILE A 133 0.23 -20.03 17.87
N SER A 134 -0.74 -20.95 17.80
CA SER A 134 -1.00 -21.92 18.87
C SER A 134 0.16 -22.89 19.08
N LEU A 135 0.76 -23.39 17.99
CA LEU A 135 1.97 -24.21 18.05
C LEU A 135 3.14 -23.43 18.67
N LEU A 136 3.30 -22.17 18.28
CA LEU A 136 4.33 -21.30 18.85
C LEU A 136 4.09 -21.05 20.35
N ASP A 137 2.85 -20.83 20.80
CA ASP A 137 2.54 -20.72 22.23
C ASP A 137 2.89 -21.99 23.01
N PHE A 138 2.64 -23.16 22.42
CA PHE A 138 3.04 -24.44 22.99
C PHE A 138 4.57 -24.53 23.16
N LEU A 139 5.34 -24.19 22.13
CA LEU A 139 6.81 -24.18 22.20
C LEU A 139 7.33 -23.16 23.21
N MET A 140 6.73 -21.97 23.27
CA MET A 140 7.05 -20.93 24.23
C MET A 140 6.86 -21.41 25.67
N ARG A 141 5.77 -22.12 25.97
CA ARG A 141 5.49 -22.69 27.31
C ARG A 141 6.41 -23.86 27.66
N GLY A 142 6.91 -24.59 26.67
CA GLY A 142 7.90 -25.65 26.86
C GLY A 142 9.32 -25.11 27.10
N THR A 143 9.62 -23.91 26.61
CA THR A 143 10.96 -23.31 26.67
C THR A 143 11.10 -22.33 27.84
N TYR A 144 10.05 -21.58 28.14
CA TYR A 144 10.07 -20.48 29.11
C TYR A 144 8.95 -20.63 30.14
N SER A 145 9.24 -20.27 31.40
CA SER A 145 8.21 -20.24 32.44
C SER A 145 7.20 -19.13 32.14
N LEU A 146 5.94 -19.31 32.58
CA LEU A 146 4.88 -18.31 32.33
C LEU A 146 5.19 -16.93 32.93
N ASN A 147 6.02 -16.86 33.97
CA ASN A 147 6.41 -15.61 34.62
C ASN A 147 7.75 -15.04 34.11
N SER A 148 8.40 -15.72 33.17
CA SER A 148 9.64 -15.23 32.56
C SER A 148 9.42 -13.96 31.75
N SER A 149 10.45 -13.13 31.64
CA SER A 149 10.42 -11.92 30.82
C SER A 149 10.10 -12.24 29.36
N GLU A 150 10.63 -13.35 28.83
CA GLU A 150 10.45 -13.87 27.48
C GLU A 150 9.00 -14.23 27.17
N TYR A 151 8.34 -14.96 28.08
CA TYR A 151 6.94 -15.30 27.88
C TYR A 151 6.05 -14.06 28.00
N GLN A 152 6.34 -13.16 28.94
CA GLN A 152 5.55 -11.94 29.15
C GLN A 152 5.59 -10.99 27.94
N VAL A 153 6.76 -10.81 27.32
CA VAL A 153 6.88 -9.98 26.10
C VAL A 153 6.30 -10.64 24.86
N PHE A 154 6.06 -11.95 24.87
CA PHE A 154 5.40 -12.66 23.77
C PHE A 154 3.86 -12.53 23.83
N ILE A 155 3.27 -12.26 25.00
CA ILE A 155 1.81 -12.19 25.16
C ILE A 155 1.16 -11.16 24.22
N PRO A 156 1.63 -9.90 24.10
CA PRO A 156 1.02 -8.94 23.20
C PRO A 156 1.07 -9.36 21.73
N TYR A 157 2.19 -9.93 21.29
CA TYR A 157 2.32 -10.54 19.97
C TYR A 157 1.28 -11.65 19.78
N LYS A 158 1.25 -12.63 20.70
CA LYS A 158 0.33 -13.77 20.60
C LYS A 158 -1.13 -13.32 20.49
N ARG A 159 -1.61 -12.48 21.42
CA ARG A 159 -3.02 -12.06 21.46
C ARG A 159 -3.39 -11.22 20.22
N GLY A 160 -2.50 -10.33 19.78
CA GLY A 160 -2.74 -9.49 18.61
C GLY A 160 -2.86 -10.33 17.34
N PHE A 161 -1.92 -11.25 17.15
CA PHE A 161 -1.94 -12.15 16.00
C PHE A 161 -3.10 -13.17 16.04
N GLN A 162 -3.51 -13.65 17.22
CA GLN A 162 -4.70 -14.50 17.36
C GLN A 162 -6.00 -13.76 17.03
N ALA A 163 -6.11 -12.47 17.36
CA ALA A 163 -7.28 -11.67 17.03
C ALA A 163 -7.40 -11.40 15.51
N ILE A 164 -6.28 -11.10 14.84
CA ILE A 164 -6.30 -10.68 13.43
C ILE A 164 -6.33 -11.87 12.45
N SER A 165 -5.53 -12.91 12.70
CA SER A 165 -5.29 -13.99 11.72
C SER A 165 -6.55 -14.64 11.13
N PRO A 166 -7.59 -15.01 11.91
CA PRO A 166 -8.77 -15.67 11.36
C PRO A 166 -9.70 -14.72 10.58
N LEU A 167 -9.48 -13.41 10.65
CA LEU A 167 -10.33 -12.37 10.09
C LEU A 167 -9.67 -11.58 8.96
N THR A 168 -8.42 -11.90 8.61
CA THR A 168 -7.64 -11.20 7.57
C THR A 168 -7.18 -12.12 6.44
N VAL A 169 -7.90 -13.21 6.20
CA VAL A 169 -7.59 -14.16 5.12
C VAL A 169 -8.09 -13.60 3.78
N THR A 170 -7.17 -13.40 2.83
CA THR A 170 -7.50 -12.92 1.48
C THR A 170 -7.81 -14.08 0.53
N GLU A 171 -8.51 -13.79 -0.56
CA GLU A 171 -8.89 -14.80 -1.57
C GLU A 171 -7.74 -15.15 -2.50
N THR A 172 -6.76 -14.26 -2.64
CA THR A 172 -5.56 -14.48 -3.46
C THR A 172 -4.33 -13.83 -2.83
N ARG A 173 -3.16 -14.34 -3.19
CA ARG A 173 -1.85 -13.86 -2.77
C ARG A 173 -1.55 -12.51 -3.43
N GLY A 174 -0.86 -11.63 -2.71
CA GLY A 174 -0.37 -10.37 -3.24
C GLY A 174 -1.28 -9.17 -3.10
N VAL A 175 -2.39 -9.32 -2.38
CA VAL A 175 -3.23 -8.22 -1.90
C VAL A 175 -3.18 -8.16 -0.37
N ASN A 176 -3.51 -7.01 0.20
CA ASN A 176 -3.33 -6.72 1.61
C ASN A 176 -4.68 -6.47 2.33
N PRO A 177 -4.88 -6.99 3.55
CA PRO A 177 -6.08 -6.74 4.36
C PRO A 177 -5.90 -5.57 5.36
N ALA A 178 -5.07 -4.57 5.06
CA ALA A 178 -4.68 -3.46 5.96
C ALA A 178 -5.85 -2.78 6.69
N ASP A 179 -6.91 -2.43 5.96
CA ASP A 179 -8.08 -1.75 6.54
C ASP A 179 -8.79 -2.65 7.56
N LYS A 180 -8.81 -3.96 7.30
CA LYS A 180 -9.36 -4.96 8.22
C LYS A 180 -8.49 -5.10 9.46
N TYR A 181 -7.15 -5.08 9.33
CA TYR A 181 -6.24 -5.04 10.49
C TYR A 181 -6.55 -3.85 11.40
N ALA A 182 -6.73 -2.66 10.82
CA ALA A 182 -7.04 -1.46 11.59
C ALA A 182 -8.36 -1.59 12.37
N ALA A 183 -9.41 -2.11 11.73
CA ALA A 183 -10.70 -2.35 12.38
C ALA A 183 -10.60 -3.33 13.56
N ILE A 184 -9.96 -4.50 13.36
CA ILE A 184 -9.84 -5.53 14.39
C ILE A 184 -9.03 -5.02 15.58
N LEU A 185 -7.87 -4.43 15.32
CA LEU A 185 -7.02 -3.92 16.37
C LEU A 185 -7.69 -2.79 17.15
N ALA A 186 -8.43 -1.91 16.49
CA ALA A 186 -9.18 -0.85 17.16
C ALA A 186 -10.30 -1.40 18.05
N ALA A 187 -10.99 -2.47 17.61
CA ALA A 187 -12.06 -3.12 18.39
C ALA A 187 -11.54 -3.65 19.74
N HIS A 188 -10.32 -4.18 19.74
CA HIS A 188 -9.63 -4.70 20.92
C HIS A 188 -8.89 -3.64 21.75
N ARG A 189 -9.11 -2.34 21.51
CA ARG A 189 -8.37 -1.27 22.19
C ARG A 189 -9.29 -0.30 22.89
N ASN A 190 -8.93 0.08 24.12
CA ASN A 190 -9.56 1.23 24.76
C ASN A 190 -9.16 2.51 24.00
N PRO A 191 -10.11 3.32 23.53
CA PRO A 191 -9.78 4.51 22.76
C PRO A 191 -8.92 5.51 23.56
N THR A 192 -9.08 5.59 24.88
CA THR A 192 -8.41 6.61 25.69
C THR A 192 -6.94 6.26 25.97
N ASP A 193 -6.70 5.06 26.48
CA ASP A 193 -5.38 4.64 26.97
C ASP A 193 -4.74 3.53 26.12
N LEU A 194 -5.42 3.05 25.06
CA LEU A 194 -4.96 2.01 24.14
C LEU A 194 -4.66 0.64 24.79
N THR A 195 -5.12 0.43 26.03
CA THR A 195 -5.04 -0.88 26.67
C THR A 195 -5.87 -1.92 25.91
N TRP A 196 -5.41 -3.18 25.94
CA TRP A 196 -6.09 -4.29 25.26
C TRP A 196 -7.41 -4.64 25.94
N ARG A 197 -8.40 -5.03 25.14
CA ARG A 197 -9.69 -5.58 25.54
C ARG A 197 -9.82 -6.97 24.94
N GLU A 198 -10.09 -7.98 25.76
CA GLU A 198 -10.11 -9.37 25.29
C GLU A 198 -11.24 -9.66 24.29
N ASN A 199 -12.40 -9.02 24.45
CA ASN A 199 -13.55 -9.25 23.57
C ASN A 199 -13.59 -8.20 22.45
N ASP A 200 -13.90 -8.62 21.22
CA ASP A 200 -14.31 -7.75 20.13
C ASP A 200 -15.76 -7.28 20.37
N PRO A 201 -16.01 -6.01 20.68
CA PRO A 201 -17.36 -5.51 20.90
C PRO A 201 -18.09 -5.14 19.60
N TRP A 202 -17.42 -5.21 18.44
CA TRP A 202 -17.95 -4.76 17.15
C TRP A 202 -18.49 -5.90 16.29
N GLY A 203 -18.15 -7.15 16.62
CA GLY A 203 -18.64 -8.34 15.89
C GLY A 203 -18.14 -8.37 14.45
N ILE A 204 -16.84 -8.14 14.26
CA ILE A 204 -16.22 -8.04 12.94
C ILE A 204 -16.36 -9.38 12.20
N THR A 205 -16.93 -9.32 10.98
CA THR A 205 -17.18 -10.52 10.16
C THR A 205 -15.90 -11.00 9.46
N LYS A 206 -15.93 -12.22 8.90
CA LYS A 206 -14.81 -12.80 8.13
C LYS A 206 -14.61 -12.21 6.73
N GLU A 207 -15.55 -11.41 6.21
CA GLU A 207 -15.41 -10.83 4.87
C GLU A 207 -14.23 -9.85 4.84
N VAL A 208 -13.32 -10.03 3.87
CA VAL A 208 -12.14 -9.19 3.67
C VAL A 208 -12.22 -8.51 2.32
N ILE A 209 -12.21 -7.18 2.34
CA ILE A 209 -12.04 -6.37 1.14
C ILE A 209 -10.54 -6.07 1.00
N PRO A 210 -9.89 -6.49 -0.10
CA PRO A 210 -8.46 -6.30 -0.30
C PRO A 210 -8.13 -4.84 -0.65
N THR A 211 -6.88 -4.48 -0.41
CA THR A 211 -6.24 -3.29 -0.97
C THR A 211 -4.84 -3.65 -1.44
N ASP A 212 -4.36 -2.97 -2.47
CA ASP A 212 -2.95 -2.92 -2.81
C ASP A 212 -2.20 -2.03 -1.79
N VAL A 213 -0.86 -2.09 -1.79
CA VAL A 213 -0.01 -1.28 -0.92
C VAL A 213 0.53 -0.07 -1.69
N PRO A 214 0.08 1.17 -1.41
CA PRO A 214 0.55 2.35 -2.13
C PRO A 214 2.06 2.57 -1.98
N ALA A 215 2.69 3.02 -3.06
CA ALA A 215 4.10 3.38 -3.02
C ALA A 215 4.37 4.60 -2.12
N TRP A 216 5.31 4.45 -1.19
CA TRP A 216 5.57 5.45 -0.15
C TRP A 216 6.20 6.75 -0.68
N TRP A 217 6.99 6.68 -1.74
CA TRP A 217 7.60 7.87 -2.36
C TRP A 217 6.56 8.87 -2.90
N LEU A 218 5.30 8.45 -3.06
CA LEU A 218 4.18 9.31 -3.44
C LEU A 218 3.68 10.19 -2.28
N LEU A 219 3.92 9.79 -1.03
CA LEU A 219 3.33 10.45 0.15
C LEU A 219 3.73 11.93 0.28
N LYS A 220 4.91 12.31 -0.22
CA LYS A 220 5.40 13.69 -0.20
C LYS A 220 4.50 14.69 -0.95
N LYS A 221 3.70 14.21 -1.91
CA LYS A 221 2.74 15.04 -2.66
C LYS A 221 1.31 15.00 -2.09
N LYS A 222 1.00 13.99 -1.26
CA LYS A 222 -0.39 13.70 -0.84
C LYS A 222 -0.81 14.50 0.39
N ASN A 223 -2.07 14.95 0.38
CA ASN A 223 -2.75 15.63 1.49
C ASN A 223 -3.56 14.68 2.39
N ALA A 224 -3.79 13.45 1.94
CA ALA A 224 -4.42 12.39 2.73
C ALA A 224 -3.77 11.02 2.48
N MET A 225 -3.86 10.13 3.46
CA MET A 225 -3.38 8.75 3.38
C MET A 225 -4.43 7.79 2.82
N PHE A 226 -3.96 6.62 2.39
CA PHE A 226 -4.75 5.52 1.80
C PHE A 226 -5.29 5.84 0.39
N TYR A 227 -5.85 4.82 -0.28
CA TYR A 227 -6.46 4.98 -1.61
C TYR A 227 -7.77 5.76 -1.54
N THR A 228 -8.53 5.61 -0.46
CA THR A 228 -9.83 6.27 -0.25
C THR A 228 -9.70 7.71 0.27
N GLY A 229 -8.50 8.15 0.66
CA GLY A 229 -8.30 9.47 1.28
C GLY A 229 -8.90 9.62 2.67
N VAL A 230 -9.23 8.51 3.33
CA VAL A 230 -9.86 8.50 4.67
C VAL A 230 -8.95 9.09 5.76
N GLY A 231 -7.62 8.94 5.64
CA GLY A 231 -6.67 9.37 6.67
C GLY A 231 -6.22 10.81 6.48
N THR A 232 -6.54 11.69 7.43
CA THR A 232 -6.22 13.13 7.40
C THR A 232 -5.64 13.61 8.74
N GLY A 233 -5.00 14.78 8.76
CA GLY A 233 -4.32 15.30 9.96
C GLY A 233 -2.87 14.82 10.06
N ASP A 234 -2.38 14.53 11.27
CA ASP A 234 -0.97 14.16 11.45
C ASP A 234 -0.65 12.75 10.90
N PHE A 235 0.17 12.71 9.84
CA PHE A 235 0.53 11.48 9.13
C PHE A 235 1.41 10.55 9.97
N ALA A 236 2.31 11.10 10.77
CA ALA A 236 3.18 10.32 11.65
C ALA A 236 2.35 9.50 12.65
N ARG A 237 1.27 10.09 13.17
CA ARG A 237 0.35 9.42 14.08
C ARG A 237 -0.56 8.40 13.37
N ILE A 238 -0.95 8.63 12.11
CA ILE A 238 -1.65 7.61 11.31
C ILE A 238 -0.74 6.40 11.05
N MET A 239 0.51 6.63 10.64
CA MET A 239 1.45 5.57 10.27
C MET A 239 1.77 4.61 11.43
N MET A 240 1.84 5.11 12.66
CA MET A 240 2.13 4.26 13.82
C MET A 240 0.95 3.38 14.25
N ALA A 241 -0.22 3.47 13.61
CA ALA A 241 -1.39 2.67 14.00
C ALA A 241 -1.14 1.16 13.89
N SER A 242 -0.20 0.71 13.05
CA SER A 242 0.23 -0.69 12.98
C SER A 242 0.82 -1.22 14.30
N SER A 243 1.40 -0.33 15.12
CA SER A 243 1.91 -0.68 16.46
C SER A 243 0.82 -1.22 17.38
N LEU A 244 -0.47 -0.95 17.12
CA LEU A 244 -1.60 -1.45 17.91
C LEU A 244 -1.65 -2.97 18.03
N VAL A 245 -0.97 -3.73 17.16
CA VAL A 245 -0.86 -5.19 17.28
C VAL A 245 -0.17 -5.62 18.56
N SER A 246 0.86 -4.88 18.99
CA SER A 246 1.73 -5.23 20.12
C SER A 246 1.70 -4.21 21.25
N LEU A 247 1.20 -3.01 20.98
CA LEU A 247 1.16 -1.90 21.93
C LEU A 247 0.58 -2.33 23.27
N GLN A 248 1.21 -1.93 24.37
CA GLN A 248 0.65 -2.16 25.69
C GLN A 248 -0.42 -1.12 26.02
N ASP A 249 -0.05 0.17 25.90
CA ASP A 249 -0.88 1.31 26.25
C ASP A 249 -0.40 2.62 25.58
N SER A 250 -1.02 3.73 25.96
CA SER A 250 -0.72 5.07 25.47
C SER A 250 0.65 5.59 25.92
N THR A 251 1.29 5.03 26.94
CA THR A 251 2.66 5.38 27.34
C THR A 251 3.64 4.96 26.27
N GLN A 252 3.53 3.72 25.81
CA GLN A 252 4.32 3.25 24.69
C GLN A 252 3.99 4.03 23.40
N ALA A 253 2.71 4.36 23.18
CA ALA A 253 2.32 5.14 22.01
C ALA A 253 3.00 6.52 21.99
N ARG A 254 3.09 7.21 23.15
CA ARG A 254 3.81 8.48 23.26
C ARG A 254 5.31 8.37 22.98
N ILE A 255 5.94 7.22 23.25
CA ILE A 255 7.36 7.00 22.93
C ILE A 255 7.52 6.87 21.41
N ILE A 256 6.69 6.05 20.77
CA ILE A 256 6.70 5.81 19.33
C ILE A 256 6.38 7.12 18.57
N ASP A 257 5.36 7.86 18.99
CA ASP A 257 4.91 9.11 18.38
C ASP A 257 5.99 10.20 18.35
N LYS A 258 6.96 10.17 19.28
CA LYS A 258 8.11 11.09 19.27
C LYS A 258 9.09 10.79 18.14
N GLN A 259 9.16 9.54 17.68
CA GLN A 259 10.09 9.10 16.63
C GLN A 259 9.45 9.13 15.24
N PHE A 260 8.13 8.96 15.14
CA PHE A 260 7.45 8.86 13.84
C PHE A 260 7.50 10.11 12.95
N PRO A 261 7.71 11.36 13.44
CA PRO A 261 8.04 12.49 12.56
C PRO A 261 9.32 12.26 11.76
N ASP A 262 10.33 11.63 12.36
CA ASP A 262 11.58 11.27 11.67
C ASP A 262 11.30 10.20 10.61
N VAL A 263 10.53 9.16 10.93
CA VAL A 263 10.10 8.14 9.96
C VAL A 263 9.32 8.75 8.79
N LEU A 264 8.40 9.67 9.08
CA LEU A 264 7.66 10.42 8.05
C LEU A 264 8.61 11.24 7.17
N ALA A 265 9.62 11.89 7.75
CA ALA A 265 10.63 12.64 7.00
C ALA A 265 11.42 11.71 6.07
N TYR A 266 11.83 10.53 6.54
CA TYR A 266 12.47 9.51 5.71
C TYR A 266 11.57 9.08 4.54
N ILE A 267 10.31 8.72 4.81
CA ILE A 267 9.37 8.33 3.76
C ILE A 267 9.18 9.43 2.72
N LYS A 268 9.05 10.69 3.15
CA LYS A 268 8.93 11.84 2.23
C LYS A 268 10.20 12.11 1.43
N SER A 269 11.36 11.64 1.89
CA SER A 269 12.63 11.75 1.16
C SER A 269 12.79 10.69 0.06
N LEU A 270 11.97 9.62 0.08
CA LEU A 270 12.08 8.54 -0.90
C LEU A 270 11.87 9.04 -2.34
N ILE A 271 12.63 8.44 -3.23
CA ILE A 271 12.60 8.68 -4.68
C ILE A 271 12.18 7.35 -5.33
N PRO A 272 11.27 7.38 -6.32
CA PRO A 272 10.93 6.17 -7.08
C PRO A 272 12.15 5.54 -7.76
N PRO A 273 12.15 4.21 -7.98
CA PRO A 273 13.17 3.57 -8.79
C PRO A 273 13.10 4.08 -10.24
N THR A 274 14.26 4.30 -10.86
CA THR A 274 14.32 4.73 -12.27
C THR A 274 14.18 3.53 -13.20
N TYR A 275 13.41 3.66 -14.26
CA TYR A 275 13.35 2.62 -15.29
C TYR A 275 14.69 2.53 -16.02
N THR A 276 15.31 1.34 -16.00
CA THR A 276 16.64 1.09 -16.60
C THR A 276 16.60 0.42 -17.97
N GLY A 277 15.41 0.09 -18.47
CA GLY A 277 15.23 -0.51 -19.80
C GLY A 277 15.41 0.49 -20.94
N ILE A 278 15.30 -0.01 -22.17
CA ILE A 278 15.37 0.81 -23.38
C ILE A 278 14.13 1.73 -23.46
N ILE A 279 14.38 3.01 -23.76
CA ILE A 279 13.34 4.03 -23.94
C ILE A 279 13.42 4.61 -25.36
N ASP A 280 12.30 4.60 -26.06
CA ASP A 280 12.07 5.26 -27.34
C ASP A 280 11.76 6.75 -27.12
N LYS A 281 12.75 7.61 -27.37
CA LYS A 281 12.67 9.05 -27.10
C LYS A 281 11.55 9.76 -27.87
N GLN A 282 11.23 9.32 -29.10
CA GLN A 282 10.16 9.96 -29.85
C GLN A 282 8.81 9.65 -29.24
N LYS A 283 8.59 8.38 -28.84
CA LYS A 283 7.37 7.98 -28.14
C LYS A 283 7.20 8.67 -26.79
N VAL A 284 8.29 8.95 -26.07
CA VAL A 284 8.22 9.75 -24.84
C VAL A 284 7.65 11.15 -25.11
N VAL A 285 8.09 11.81 -26.18
CA VAL A 285 7.58 13.14 -26.56
C VAL A 285 6.09 13.07 -26.93
N ASP A 286 5.72 12.10 -27.77
CA ASP A 286 4.33 11.91 -28.20
C ASP A 286 3.42 11.54 -27.02
N GLY A 287 3.90 10.64 -26.15
CA GLY A 287 3.23 10.20 -24.94
C GLY A 287 3.05 11.30 -23.90
N LYS A 288 4.03 12.19 -23.76
CA LYS A 288 3.92 13.37 -22.89
C LYS A 288 2.78 14.29 -23.34
N ALA A 289 2.64 14.52 -24.64
CA ALA A 289 1.54 15.35 -25.16
C ALA A 289 0.16 14.72 -24.85
N ILE A 290 0.04 13.40 -25.00
CA ILE A 290 -1.18 12.64 -24.63
C ILE A 290 -1.45 12.78 -23.13
N TYR A 291 -0.42 12.61 -22.30
CA TYR A 291 -0.52 12.71 -20.84
C TYR A 291 -1.03 14.07 -20.38
N GLU A 292 -0.42 15.15 -20.85
CA GLU A 292 -0.80 16.52 -20.45
C GLU A 292 -2.22 16.87 -20.91
N THR A 293 -2.69 16.25 -22.00
CA THR A 293 -4.04 16.49 -22.51
C THR A 293 -5.10 15.70 -21.73
N ASN A 294 -4.80 14.45 -21.35
CA ASN A 294 -5.82 13.50 -20.89
C ASN A 294 -5.71 13.10 -19.42
N CYS A 295 -4.51 13.13 -18.83
CA CYS A 295 -4.19 12.50 -17.55
C CYS A 295 -3.86 13.51 -16.45
N SER A 296 -3.12 14.57 -16.80
CA SER A 296 -2.53 15.51 -15.82
C SER A 296 -3.54 16.18 -14.90
N ARG A 297 -4.77 16.43 -15.40
CA ARG A 297 -5.86 17.03 -14.59
C ARG A 297 -6.17 16.30 -13.29
N CYS A 298 -5.94 14.98 -13.24
CA CYS A 298 -6.17 14.16 -12.05
C CYS A 298 -4.87 13.75 -11.37
N HIS A 299 -3.84 13.44 -12.16
CA HIS A 299 -2.60 12.84 -11.67
C HIS A 299 -1.46 13.85 -11.39
N GLY A 300 -1.66 15.12 -11.74
CA GLY A 300 -0.65 16.17 -11.67
C GLY A 300 0.07 16.41 -13.00
N SER A 301 0.67 17.58 -13.17
CA SER A 301 1.45 17.88 -14.39
C SER A 301 2.83 17.22 -14.32
N SER A 302 3.32 16.76 -15.46
CA SER A 302 4.71 16.30 -15.57
C SER A 302 5.72 17.44 -15.67
N ASN A 303 5.25 18.67 -15.93
CA ASN A 303 6.10 19.85 -16.07
C ASN A 303 6.46 20.49 -14.71
N ASP A 304 5.64 20.28 -13.68
CA ASP A 304 5.91 20.75 -12.33
C ASP A 304 5.68 19.61 -11.32
N LYS A 305 6.77 19.17 -10.68
CA LYS A 305 6.70 18.09 -9.68
C LYS A 305 5.87 18.45 -8.45
N ASN A 306 5.60 19.73 -8.21
CA ASN A 306 4.75 20.21 -7.13
C ASN A 306 3.27 20.34 -7.52
N ASP A 307 2.96 20.28 -8.82
CA ASP A 307 1.59 20.36 -9.33
C ASP A 307 0.91 19.00 -9.23
N TYR A 308 0.44 18.67 -8.02
CA TYR A 308 -0.43 17.52 -7.77
C TYR A 308 -1.75 17.98 -7.14
N PRO A 309 -2.90 17.77 -7.82
CA PRO A 309 -4.13 18.47 -7.47
C PRO A 309 -4.81 17.94 -6.20
N ASN A 310 -4.40 16.76 -5.71
CA ASN A 310 -4.96 16.12 -4.51
C ASN A 310 -6.48 15.93 -4.60
N LEU A 311 -6.96 15.34 -5.69
CA LEU A 311 -8.38 15.12 -5.93
C LEU A 311 -8.86 13.78 -5.40
N LEU A 312 -10.06 13.78 -4.82
CA LEU A 312 -10.86 12.58 -4.63
C LEU A 312 -11.85 12.46 -5.80
N VAL A 313 -11.69 11.43 -6.61
CA VAL A 313 -12.57 11.15 -7.76
C VAL A 313 -13.75 10.32 -7.30
N SER A 314 -14.97 10.71 -7.68
CA SER A 314 -16.19 10.01 -7.26
C SER A 314 -16.25 8.60 -7.84
N LEU A 315 -16.89 7.67 -7.13
CA LEU A 315 -17.11 6.30 -7.62
C LEU A 315 -17.91 6.27 -8.93
N GLU A 316 -18.84 7.21 -9.13
CA GLU A 316 -19.60 7.35 -10.38
C GLU A 316 -18.69 7.67 -11.56
N SER A 317 -17.70 8.55 -11.35
CA SER A 317 -16.79 8.95 -12.42
C SER A 317 -15.68 7.92 -12.68
N ILE A 318 -15.02 7.45 -11.62
CA ILE A 318 -13.90 6.52 -11.76
C ILE A 318 -14.37 5.12 -12.12
N GLY A 319 -15.54 4.70 -11.64
CA GLY A 319 -16.18 3.42 -11.95
C GLY A 319 -15.40 2.18 -11.52
N THR A 320 -14.32 2.31 -10.74
CA THR A 320 -13.55 1.17 -10.21
C THR A 320 -14.31 0.46 -9.10
N ASP A 321 -13.84 -0.73 -8.67
CA ASP A 321 -14.49 -1.50 -7.61
C ASP A 321 -14.84 -0.61 -6.38
N PRO A 322 -16.11 -0.52 -5.98
CA PRO A 322 -16.55 0.40 -4.94
C PRO A 322 -16.37 -0.16 -3.52
N ALA A 323 -16.00 -1.43 -3.36
CA ALA A 323 -16.07 -2.11 -2.07
C ALA A 323 -15.15 -1.47 -1.03
N LEU A 324 -13.91 -1.11 -1.38
CA LEU A 324 -12.95 -0.50 -0.46
C LEU A 324 -13.42 0.89 0.00
N ALA A 325 -13.95 1.73 -0.88
CA ALA A 325 -14.55 3.00 -0.46
C ALA A 325 -15.82 2.79 0.40
N SER A 326 -16.60 1.74 0.10
CA SER A 326 -17.83 1.43 0.85
C SER A 326 -17.55 0.95 2.28
N THR A 327 -16.42 0.29 2.53
CA THR A 327 -16.07 -0.16 3.90
C THR A 327 -15.86 1.01 4.86
N ASN A 328 -15.45 2.19 4.38
CA ASN A 328 -15.38 3.41 5.19
C ASN A 328 -16.72 3.70 5.91
N PHE A 329 -17.84 3.38 5.27
CA PHE A 329 -19.18 3.60 5.80
C PHE A 329 -19.76 2.36 6.49
N ALA A 330 -19.25 1.17 6.17
CA ALA A 330 -19.68 -0.09 6.78
C ALA A 330 -19.12 -0.31 8.19
N TYR A 331 -18.03 0.38 8.56
CA TYR A 331 -17.42 0.31 9.90
C TYR A 331 -17.44 1.67 10.64
N PRO A 332 -18.63 2.23 10.95
CA PRO A 332 -18.72 3.50 11.69
C PRO A 332 -18.06 3.42 13.07
N GLN A 333 -17.97 2.23 13.66
CA GLN A 333 -17.29 2.00 14.94
C GLN A 333 -15.79 2.33 14.86
N LEU A 334 -15.12 2.00 13.74
CA LEU A 334 -13.71 2.33 13.54
C LEU A 334 -13.50 3.85 13.48
N LEU A 335 -14.30 4.55 12.68
CA LEU A 335 -14.22 6.01 12.58
C LEU A 335 -14.48 6.69 13.93
N ASN A 336 -15.53 6.25 14.62
CA ASN A 336 -15.88 6.77 15.93
C ASN A 336 -14.79 6.49 16.97
N TRP A 337 -14.26 5.27 16.99
CA TRP A 337 -13.16 4.91 17.87
C TRP A 337 -11.94 5.79 17.59
N TYR A 338 -11.49 5.85 16.34
CA TYR A 338 -10.27 6.56 15.97
C TYR A 338 -10.37 8.05 16.31
N ASN A 339 -11.47 8.69 15.93
CA ASN A 339 -11.69 10.13 16.13
C ASN A 339 -12.01 10.53 17.58
N ASN A 340 -12.24 9.56 18.49
CA ASN A 340 -12.36 9.80 19.93
C ASN A 340 -11.18 9.22 20.72
N SER A 341 -10.24 8.55 20.05
CA SER A 341 -9.12 7.88 20.67
C SER A 341 -7.95 8.82 20.97
N TRP A 342 -6.91 8.27 21.58
CA TRP A 342 -5.59 8.88 21.73
C TRP A 342 -5.05 9.45 20.41
N PHE A 343 -5.32 8.81 19.26
CA PHE A 343 -4.85 9.27 17.95
C PHE A 343 -5.38 10.66 17.55
N SER A 344 -6.58 11.01 18.03
CA SER A 344 -7.27 12.26 17.70
C SER A 344 -6.93 13.44 18.60
N LYS A 345 -6.05 13.25 19.59
CA LYS A 345 -5.77 14.30 20.59
C LYS A 345 -4.80 15.35 20.07
N GLU A 346 -5.11 16.61 20.34
CA GLU A 346 -4.23 17.75 20.07
C GLU A 346 -2.91 17.66 20.85
N PRO A 347 -1.82 18.30 20.37
CA PRO A 347 -1.72 19.18 19.20
C PRO A 347 -1.48 18.46 17.87
N PHE A 348 -1.40 17.12 17.86
CA PHE A 348 -1.04 16.33 16.67
C PHE A 348 -2.19 15.40 16.26
N ALA A 349 -3.41 15.94 16.18
CA ALA A 349 -4.59 15.14 15.91
C ALA A 349 -4.54 14.49 14.52
N ALA A 350 -4.69 13.16 14.49
CA ALA A 350 -5.01 12.39 13.29
C ALA A 350 -6.51 12.09 13.25
N LYS A 351 -7.09 12.00 12.06
CA LYS A 351 -8.51 11.76 11.86
C LYS A 351 -8.76 10.76 10.73
N LEU A 352 -9.78 9.94 10.91
CA LEU A 352 -10.37 9.16 9.84
C LEU A 352 -11.70 9.81 9.43
N VAL A 353 -11.81 10.22 8.17
CA VAL A 353 -13.01 10.87 7.63
C VAL A 353 -13.53 10.00 6.48
N ALA A 354 -14.72 9.41 6.64
CA ALA A 354 -15.30 8.57 5.59
C ALA A 354 -15.39 9.33 4.26
N LYS A 355 -14.87 8.72 3.19
CA LYS A 355 -14.88 9.27 1.84
C LYS A 355 -15.47 8.24 0.87
N ASN A 356 -16.18 8.72 -0.15
CA ASN A 356 -16.85 7.89 -1.15
C ASN A 356 -16.22 8.06 -2.54
N GLY A 357 -14.95 7.66 -2.65
CA GLY A 357 -14.18 7.81 -3.87
C GLY A 357 -12.75 7.33 -3.68
N TYR A 358 -11.93 7.53 -4.71
CA TYR A 358 -10.51 7.19 -4.68
C TYR A 358 -9.66 8.38 -5.10
N ILE A 359 -8.51 8.50 -4.46
CA ILE A 359 -7.48 9.44 -4.86
C ILE A 359 -6.90 8.99 -6.20
N ALA A 360 -6.80 9.90 -7.17
CA ALA A 360 -5.94 9.69 -8.33
C ALA A 360 -4.48 9.85 -7.88
N PRO A 361 -3.68 8.78 -7.78
CA PRO A 361 -2.34 8.88 -7.19
C PRO A 361 -1.39 9.66 -8.12
N PRO A 362 -0.33 10.32 -7.60
CA PRO A 362 0.78 10.74 -8.44
C PRO A 362 1.38 9.50 -9.12
N LEU A 363 1.93 9.69 -10.32
CA LEU A 363 2.37 8.58 -11.18
C LEU A 363 3.89 8.41 -11.21
N ASP A 364 4.62 9.09 -10.32
CA ASP A 364 6.06 8.94 -10.15
C ASP A 364 6.41 7.46 -9.87
N GLY A 365 7.29 6.86 -10.66
CA GLY A 365 7.68 5.45 -10.50
C GLY A 365 6.58 4.43 -10.84
N ILE A 366 5.50 4.83 -11.51
CA ILE A 366 4.37 3.93 -11.83
C ILE A 366 4.80 2.66 -12.56
N TRP A 367 5.90 2.72 -13.33
CA TRP A 367 6.41 1.56 -14.04
C TRP A 367 6.74 0.38 -13.12
N ALA A 368 7.01 0.61 -11.83
CA ALA A 368 7.44 -0.42 -10.89
C ALA A 368 6.28 -0.95 -10.01
N THR A 369 5.10 -0.32 -10.03
CA THR A 369 4.04 -0.54 -9.03
C THR A 369 2.89 -1.39 -9.57
N ALA A 370 3.19 -2.37 -10.43
CA ALA A 370 2.19 -3.32 -10.86
C ALA A 370 1.91 -4.34 -9.73
N PRO A 371 0.71 -4.94 -9.67
CA PRO A 371 -0.47 -4.64 -10.49
C PRO A 371 -1.13 -3.29 -10.15
N TYR A 372 -2.01 -2.81 -11.03
CA TYR A 372 -2.62 -1.49 -10.95
C TYR A 372 -4.05 -1.52 -10.37
N LEU A 373 -4.54 -0.32 -10.04
CA LEU A 373 -5.75 -0.02 -9.25
C LEU A 373 -5.57 -0.31 -7.76
N HIS A 374 -6.48 0.22 -6.94
CA HIS A 374 -6.41 0.16 -5.47
C HIS A 374 -6.46 -1.26 -4.89
N ASN A 375 -6.80 -2.28 -5.69
CA ASN A 375 -6.93 -3.67 -5.30
C ASN A 375 -6.00 -4.61 -6.08
N GLY A 376 -5.10 -4.07 -6.91
CA GLY A 376 -4.14 -4.86 -7.69
C GLY A 376 -4.77 -5.77 -8.73
N SER A 377 -5.94 -5.41 -9.28
CA SER A 377 -6.73 -6.27 -10.18
C SER A 377 -6.28 -6.26 -11.64
N VAL A 378 -5.49 -5.27 -12.06
CA VAL A 378 -5.06 -5.09 -13.46
C VAL A 378 -3.55 -5.32 -13.60
N PRO A 379 -3.08 -6.35 -14.35
CA PRO A 379 -1.70 -6.79 -14.27
C PRO A 379 -0.67 -5.88 -14.97
N THR A 380 -1.07 -5.13 -16.01
CA THR A 380 -0.15 -4.29 -16.81
C THR A 380 -0.74 -2.91 -17.15
N LEU A 381 0.11 -1.92 -17.48
CA LEU A 381 -0.35 -0.59 -17.92
C LEU A 381 -1.13 -0.68 -19.24
N GLU A 382 -0.75 -1.57 -20.16
CA GLU A 382 -1.53 -1.77 -21.39
C GLU A 382 -2.94 -2.27 -21.09
N ASP A 383 -3.09 -3.18 -20.11
CA ASP A 383 -4.42 -3.67 -19.71
C ASP A 383 -5.18 -2.60 -18.90
N LEU A 384 -4.48 -1.70 -18.18
CA LEU A 384 -5.11 -0.54 -17.53
C LEU A 384 -5.65 0.47 -18.54
N LEU A 385 -4.87 0.76 -19.59
CA LEU A 385 -5.22 1.74 -20.62
C LEU A 385 -6.15 1.17 -21.70
N ASN A 386 -6.39 -0.14 -21.73
CA ASN A 386 -7.33 -0.80 -22.62
C ASN A 386 -8.21 -1.78 -21.84
N SER A 387 -9.34 -1.29 -21.34
CA SER A 387 -10.23 -2.06 -20.47
C SER A 387 -10.80 -3.31 -21.14
N SER A 388 -10.95 -3.28 -22.47
CA SER A 388 -11.53 -4.39 -23.26
C SER A 388 -10.69 -5.67 -23.24
N VAL A 389 -9.40 -5.58 -22.90
CA VAL A 389 -8.48 -6.73 -22.87
C VAL A 389 -8.10 -7.17 -21.46
N ARG A 390 -8.65 -6.52 -20.42
CA ARG A 390 -8.36 -6.88 -19.02
C ARG A 390 -8.77 -8.34 -18.75
N PRO A 391 -7.87 -9.17 -18.19
CA PRO A 391 -8.22 -10.54 -17.89
C PRO A 391 -9.21 -10.60 -16.72
N LYS A 392 -10.27 -11.39 -16.85
CA LYS A 392 -11.23 -11.63 -15.76
C LYS A 392 -10.63 -12.50 -14.66
N ILE A 393 -9.86 -13.51 -15.05
CA ILE A 393 -9.17 -14.42 -14.16
C ILE A 393 -7.76 -14.60 -14.69
N TRP A 394 -6.76 -14.35 -13.86
CA TRP A 394 -5.36 -14.41 -14.25
C TRP A 394 -4.47 -14.88 -13.12
N LYS A 395 -3.30 -15.40 -13.51
CA LYS A 395 -2.28 -15.89 -12.60
C LYS A 395 -0.90 -15.41 -13.05
N ARG A 396 -0.05 -15.04 -12.11
CA ARG A 396 1.38 -14.72 -12.34
C ARG A 396 2.28 -15.68 -11.57
N THR A 397 3.59 -15.61 -11.82
CA THR A 397 4.56 -16.53 -11.21
C THR A 397 5.05 -16.09 -9.83
N PHE A 398 4.81 -14.83 -9.42
CA PHE A 398 5.37 -14.20 -8.21
C PHE A 398 6.90 -14.23 -8.16
N LYS A 399 7.56 -14.31 -9.32
CA LYS A 399 9.00 -14.13 -9.42
C LYS A 399 9.32 -12.66 -9.71
N PRO A 400 10.31 -12.06 -9.05
CA PRO A 400 10.63 -10.64 -9.19
C PRO A 400 11.18 -10.26 -10.58
N ASP A 401 11.64 -11.25 -11.36
CA ASP A 401 12.20 -11.08 -12.71
C ASP A 401 11.18 -11.38 -13.84
N ASP A 402 9.96 -11.81 -13.53
CA ASP A 402 8.92 -12.13 -14.52
C ASP A 402 8.07 -10.90 -14.90
N TYR A 403 8.78 -9.82 -15.26
CA TYR A 403 8.20 -8.52 -15.55
C TYR A 403 8.13 -8.23 -17.07
N ASN A 404 6.97 -7.80 -17.54
CA ASN A 404 6.74 -7.41 -18.92
C ASN A 404 7.11 -5.94 -19.14
N THR A 405 8.27 -5.68 -19.72
CA THR A 405 8.76 -4.31 -19.98
C THR A 405 8.02 -3.58 -21.11
N LYS A 406 7.31 -4.31 -21.99
CA LYS A 406 6.54 -3.73 -23.10
C LYS A 406 5.16 -3.25 -22.65
N LYS A 407 4.44 -4.10 -21.92
CA LYS A 407 3.13 -3.76 -21.32
C LYS A 407 3.24 -3.04 -19.98
N VAL A 408 4.43 -3.06 -19.37
CA VAL A 408 4.76 -2.50 -18.05
C VAL A 408 3.86 -3.08 -16.96
N GLY A 409 4.22 -4.28 -16.52
CA GLY A 409 3.49 -5.02 -15.49
C GLY A 409 3.98 -6.45 -15.36
N TRP A 410 3.26 -7.28 -14.63
CA TRP A 410 3.61 -8.70 -14.50
C TRP A 410 3.21 -9.48 -15.74
N ASN A 411 4.04 -10.43 -16.17
CA ASN A 411 3.55 -11.46 -17.08
C ASN A 411 2.48 -12.30 -16.37
N TYR A 412 1.49 -12.75 -17.12
CA TYR A 412 0.38 -13.52 -16.59
C TYR A 412 -0.15 -14.52 -17.61
N SER A 413 -0.79 -15.57 -17.11
CA SER A 413 -1.63 -16.47 -17.89
C SER A 413 -3.10 -16.21 -17.58
N ILE A 414 -3.96 -16.26 -18.60
CA ILE A 414 -5.42 -16.20 -18.43
C ILE A 414 -5.91 -17.57 -18.00
N SER A 415 -6.85 -17.61 -17.07
CA SER A 415 -7.55 -18.84 -16.66
C SER A 415 -9.05 -18.67 -16.84
N THR A 416 -9.78 -19.78 -16.92
CA THR A 416 -11.25 -19.76 -17.00
C THR A 416 -11.91 -19.92 -15.63
N THR A 417 -11.17 -20.42 -14.65
CA THR A 417 -11.61 -20.63 -13.26
C THR A 417 -10.47 -20.33 -12.29
N LYS A 418 -10.81 -20.00 -11.05
CA LYS A 418 -9.86 -19.90 -9.94
C LYS A 418 -9.38 -21.29 -9.53
N THR A 419 -8.10 -21.60 -9.69
CA THR A 419 -7.56 -22.94 -9.38
C THR A 419 -6.81 -23.02 -8.06
N ASP A 420 -6.30 -21.88 -7.57
CA ASP A 420 -5.48 -21.80 -6.36
C ASP A 420 -5.46 -20.37 -5.77
N ASN A 421 -4.68 -20.20 -4.71
CA ASN A 421 -4.45 -18.93 -4.03
C ASN A 421 -3.56 -17.96 -4.82
N GLN A 422 -3.01 -18.36 -5.97
CA GLN A 422 -2.22 -17.50 -6.86
C GLN A 422 -3.05 -16.96 -8.03
N THR A 423 -4.29 -17.45 -8.17
CA THR A 423 -5.20 -17.05 -9.22
C THR A 423 -6.08 -15.90 -8.75
N TYR A 424 -5.93 -14.75 -9.39
CA TYR A 424 -6.74 -13.56 -9.18
C TYR A 424 -8.07 -13.69 -9.95
N ASP A 425 -9.20 -13.56 -9.26
CA ASP A 425 -10.54 -13.64 -9.84
C ASP A 425 -11.30 -12.33 -9.58
N THR A 426 -11.57 -11.60 -10.67
CA THR A 426 -12.18 -10.25 -10.62
C THR A 426 -13.69 -10.27 -10.41
N SER A 427 -14.32 -11.45 -10.39
CA SER A 427 -15.75 -11.60 -10.07
C SER A 427 -16.03 -11.57 -8.57
N ILE A 428 -14.99 -11.73 -7.74
CA ILE A 428 -15.09 -11.68 -6.28
C ILE A 428 -15.26 -10.22 -5.83
N LYS A 429 -16.15 -9.99 -4.86
CA LYS A 429 -16.40 -8.67 -4.27
C LYS A 429 -15.09 -8.04 -3.75
N GLY A 430 -14.77 -6.82 -4.18
CA GLY A 430 -13.54 -6.12 -3.81
C GLY A 430 -12.34 -6.40 -4.72
N TYR A 431 -12.44 -7.39 -5.60
CA TYR A 431 -11.39 -7.77 -6.56
C TYR A 431 -11.73 -7.31 -7.99
N GLY A 432 -12.78 -6.50 -8.17
CA GLY A 432 -13.22 -6.03 -9.48
C GLY A 432 -12.15 -5.24 -10.23
N ASN A 433 -12.07 -5.45 -11.55
CA ASN A 433 -11.12 -4.79 -12.46
C ASN A 433 -11.78 -3.76 -13.39
N GLN A 434 -13.01 -3.33 -13.08
CA GLN A 434 -13.75 -2.32 -13.84
C GLN A 434 -13.22 -0.90 -13.62
N GLY A 435 -13.75 0.07 -14.35
CA GLY A 435 -13.47 1.49 -14.16
C GLY A 435 -12.15 1.98 -14.75
N HIS A 436 -11.88 3.27 -14.59
CA HIS A 436 -10.73 3.96 -15.17
C HIS A 436 -10.58 3.65 -16.67
N ILE A 437 -11.67 3.85 -17.42
CA ILE A 437 -11.77 3.53 -18.86
C ILE A 437 -11.28 4.65 -19.79
N TYR A 438 -10.65 5.69 -19.22
CA TYR A 438 -10.27 6.88 -19.97
C TYR A 438 -9.22 6.63 -21.07
N GLY A 439 -8.47 5.52 -20.99
CA GLY A 439 -7.52 5.09 -22.02
C GLY A 439 -8.16 4.41 -23.23
N ASP A 440 -9.42 3.96 -23.15
CA ASP A 440 -10.04 3.12 -24.19
C ASP A 440 -10.21 3.83 -25.53
N LYS A 441 -10.27 5.17 -25.52
CA LYS A 441 -10.35 5.99 -26.74
C LYS A 441 -8.99 6.15 -27.45
N LEU A 442 -7.88 5.82 -26.79
CA LEU A 442 -6.56 5.89 -27.38
C LEU A 442 -6.34 4.70 -28.33
N SER A 443 -5.77 4.97 -29.50
CA SER A 443 -5.27 3.93 -30.40
C SER A 443 -4.12 3.14 -29.76
N SER A 444 -3.81 1.96 -30.31
CA SER A 444 -2.69 1.15 -29.81
C SER A 444 -1.34 1.89 -29.86
N SER A 445 -1.10 2.72 -30.88
CA SER A 445 0.11 3.54 -30.97
C SER A 445 0.16 4.65 -29.92
N GLU A 446 -0.97 5.30 -29.64
CA GLU A 446 -1.07 6.34 -28.60
C GLU A 446 -0.86 5.75 -27.21
N ARG A 447 -1.45 4.58 -26.91
CA ARG A 447 -1.22 3.89 -25.64
C ARG A 447 0.24 3.49 -25.47
N MET A 448 0.86 2.94 -26.52
CA MET A 448 2.30 2.62 -26.48
C MET A 448 3.17 3.85 -26.26
N ALA A 449 2.85 4.99 -26.89
CA ALA A 449 3.57 6.23 -26.65
C ALA A 449 3.39 6.72 -25.20
N LEU A 450 2.15 6.70 -24.70
CA LEU A 450 1.85 7.05 -23.31
C LEU A 450 2.59 6.14 -22.31
N ILE A 451 2.60 4.83 -22.52
CA ILE A 451 3.34 3.88 -21.68
C ILE A 451 4.84 4.21 -21.69
N GLU A 452 5.40 4.54 -22.87
CA GLU A 452 6.80 4.92 -22.97
C GLU A 452 7.13 6.17 -22.15
N PHE A 453 6.23 7.16 -22.17
CA PHE A 453 6.33 8.33 -21.32
C PHE A 453 6.20 7.98 -19.82
N LEU A 454 5.24 7.12 -19.44
CA LEU A 454 5.03 6.71 -18.04
C LEU A 454 6.24 5.97 -17.45
N LYS A 455 7.07 5.30 -18.27
CA LYS A 455 8.36 4.73 -17.82
C LYS A 455 9.36 5.79 -17.34
N THR A 456 9.19 7.04 -17.77
CA THR A 456 10.11 8.14 -17.45
C THR A 456 9.74 8.92 -16.18
N LEU A 457 8.59 8.63 -15.59
CA LEU A 457 8.04 9.34 -14.42
C LEU A 457 8.61 8.88 -13.08
#